data_AF-A0A972SUD1-F1
#
_entry.id   AF-A0A972SUD1-F1
#
_cell.length_a   1.000
_cell.length_b   1.000
_cell.length_c   1.000
_cell.angle_alpha   90.00
_cell.angle_beta   90.00
_cell.angle_gamma   90.00
#
_symmetry.space_group_name_H-M   'P 1'
#
loop_
_entity.id
_entity.type
_entity.pdbx_description
1 polymer ?
#
loop_
_entity_poly.entity_id
_entity_poly.type
_entity_poly.pdbx_seq_one_letter_code
_entity_poly.pdbx_strand_id
1 'polypeptide(L)'
;MRSSFFRYCRDIASGLGTAQRERLAALTCIEERELENIFALLLLGSFVGLPAPPTFLSVELLPFMEKELRVLHQRAEDAPDTLAEMMGILGVEG
;
A
#
# COMPACT_ATOMS: atom_id res chain seq x y z
N MET A 1 42.23 -10.68 26.47
CA MET A 1 41.60 -9.46 25.91
C MET A 1 41.44 -9.46 24.38
N ARG A 2 42.34 -10.04 23.57
CA ARG A 2 42.24 -10.05 22.08
C ARG A 2 41.07 -10.85 21.48
N SER A 3 40.52 -11.85 22.17
CA SER A 3 39.48 -12.75 21.63
C SER A 3 38.05 -12.20 21.69
N SER A 4 37.70 -11.39 22.71
CA SER A 4 36.37 -10.76 22.80
C SER A 4 36.16 -9.68 21.74
N PHE A 5 37.19 -8.89 21.45
CA PHE A 5 37.11 -7.82 20.46
C PHE A 5 36.88 -8.37 19.04
N PHE A 6 37.58 -9.45 18.67
CA PHE A 6 37.41 -10.07 17.36
C PHE A 6 36.02 -10.67 17.16
N ARG A 7 35.44 -11.23 18.23
CA ARG A 7 34.07 -11.75 18.22
C ARG A 7 33.07 -10.60 18.04
N TYR A 8 33.25 -9.52 18.79
CA TYR A 8 32.40 -8.33 18.70
C TYR A 8 32.42 -7.69 17.30
N CYS A 9 33.59 -7.53 16.67
CA CYS A 9 33.68 -7.03 15.30
C CYS A 9 33.02 -7.97 14.28
N ARG A 10 33.11 -9.30 14.47
CA ARG A 10 32.43 -10.27 13.60
C ARG A 10 30.90 -10.20 13.76
N ASP A 11 30.42 -10.04 14.98
CA ASP A 11 29.00 -9.94 15.27
C ASP A 11 28.43 -8.64 14.68
N ILE A 12 29.14 -7.51 14.79
CA ILE A 12 28.79 -6.24 14.12
C ILE A 12 28.78 -6.39 12.60
N ALA A 13 29.81 -7.01 12.00
CA ALA A 13 29.89 -7.20 10.55
C ALA A 13 28.72 -8.05 10.03
N SER A 14 28.30 -9.06 10.81
CA SER A 14 27.13 -9.89 10.46
C SER A 14 25.81 -9.11 10.56
N GLY A 15 25.64 -8.27 11.59
CA GLY A 15 24.45 -7.43 11.75
C GLY A 15 24.35 -6.31 10.72
N LEU A 16 25.49 -5.81 10.21
CA LEU A 16 25.49 -4.82 9.13
C LEU A 16 24.99 -5.42 7.81
N GLY A 17 25.42 -6.65 7.50
CA GLY A 17 25.02 -7.35 6.27
C GLY A 17 23.52 -7.67 6.23
N THR A 18 22.92 -8.05 7.36
CA THR A 18 21.47 -8.26 7.46
C THR A 18 20.69 -6.96 7.32
N ALA A 19 21.14 -5.89 7.99
CA ALA A 19 20.49 -4.59 7.92
C ALA A 19 20.51 -3.98 6.50
N GLN A 20 21.57 -4.21 5.71
CA GLN A 20 21.61 -3.74 4.32
C GLN A 20 20.61 -4.47 3.43
N ARG A 21 20.45 -5.79 3.61
CA ARG A 21 19.48 -6.59 2.84
C ARG A 21 18.04 -6.21 3.21
N GLU A 22 17.78 -6.01 4.49
CA GLU A 22 16.48 -5.54 4.97
C GLU A 22 16.12 -4.17 4.38
N ARG A 23 17.08 -3.24 4.30
CA ARG A 23 16.87 -1.94 3.67
C ARG A 23 16.55 -2.04 2.18
N LEU A 24 17.28 -2.87 1.44
CA LEU A 24 17.03 -3.06 0.00
C LEU A 24 15.67 -3.69 -0.25
N ALA A 25 15.31 -4.73 0.51
CA ALA A 25 14.00 -5.35 0.42
C ALA A 25 12.87 -4.35 0.78
N ALA A 26 13.07 -3.54 1.82
CA ALA A 26 12.11 -2.51 2.20
C ALA A 26 11.93 -1.45 1.10
N LEU A 27 13.00 -1.03 0.43
CA LEU A 27 12.93 -0.10 -0.70
C LEU A 27 12.13 -0.68 -1.87
N THR A 28 12.43 -1.92 -2.29
CA THR A 28 11.69 -2.59 -3.36
C THR A 28 10.20 -2.72 -3.02
N CYS A 29 9.85 -3.05 -1.77
CA CYS A 29 8.44 -3.10 -1.34
C CYS A 29 7.73 -1.74 -1.42
N ILE A 30 8.44 -0.64 -1.22
CA ILE A 30 7.87 0.72 -1.35
C ILE A 30 7.63 1.04 -2.82
N GLU A 31 8.60 0.76 -3.69
CA GLU A 31 8.48 0.99 -5.13
C GLU A 31 7.32 0.19 -5.74
N GLU A 32 7.17 -1.08 -5.37
CA GLU A 32 6.03 -1.91 -5.77
C GLU A 32 4.69 -1.29 -5.34
N ARG A 33 4.60 -0.82 -4.10
CA ARG A 33 3.39 -0.16 -3.60
C ARG A 33 3.09 1.15 -4.33
N GLU A 34 4.10 1.93 -4.67
CA GLU A 34 3.92 3.14 -5.48
C GLU A 34 3.41 2.81 -6.89
N LEU A 35 3.94 1.76 -7.52
CA LEU A 35 3.46 1.25 -8.81
C LEU A 35 2.01 0.76 -8.74
N GLU A 36 1.63 0.03 -7.69
CA GLU A 36 0.23 -0.39 -7.46
C GLU A 36 -0.71 0.81 -7.33
N ASN A 37 -0.29 1.87 -6.63
CA ASN A 37 -1.07 3.11 -6.51
C ASN A 37 -1.22 3.83 -7.86
N ILE A 38 -0.13 3.95 -8.64
CA ILE A 38 -0.18 4.55 -9.97
C ILE A 38 -1.08 3.72 -10.90
N PHE A 39 -0.98 2.40 -10.84
CA PHE A 39 -1.83 1.48 -11.59
C PHE A 39 -3.31 1.67 -11.27
N ALA A 40 -3.65 1.79 -9.97
CA ALA A 40 -5.00 2.10 -9.54
C ALA A 40 -5.51 3.44 -10.07
N LEU A 41 -4.67 4.49 -10.03
CA LEU A 41 -5.00 5.80 -10.59
C LEU A 41 -5.15 5.77 -12.10
N LEU A 42 -4.40 4.95 -12.82
CA LEU A 42 -4.59 4.79 -14.26
C LEU A 42 -5.94 4.13 -14.55
N LEU A 43 -6.26 3.04 -13.88
CA LEU A 43 -7.49 2.27 -14.16
C LEU A 43 -8.76 2.98 -13.67
N LEU A 44 -8.74 3.52 -12.45
CA LEU A 44 -9.89 4.12 -11.79
C LEU A 44 -9.88 5.66 -11.80
N GLY A 45 -8.80 6.29 -12.28
CA GLY A 45 -8.66 7.75 -12.25
C GLY A 45 -9.72 8.49 -13.05
N SER A 46 -10.31 7.86 -14.08
CA SER A 46 -11.46 8.43 -14.79
C SER A 46 -12.64 8.75 -13.87
N PHE A 47 -12.85 7.97 -12.81
CA PHE A 47 -13.90 8.22 -11.81
C PHE A 47 -13.60 9.43 -10.90
N VAL A 48 -12.34 9.89 -10.89
CA VAL A 48 -11.86 11.04 -10.10
C VAL A 48 -11.45 12.21 -11.01
N GLY A 49 -11.71 12.12 -12.32
CA GLY A 49 -11.40 13.18 -13.30
C GLY A 49 -9.96 13.21 -13.82
N LEU A 50 -9.18 12.16 -13.57
CA LEU A 50 -7.84 11.98 -14.15
C LEU A 50 -7.92 11.31 -15.54
N PRO A 51 -7.02 11.65 -16.48
CA PRO A 51 -7.00 11.02 -17.80
C PRO A 51 -6.65 9.53 -17.64
N ALA A 52 -7.63 8.67 -17.91
CA ALA A 52 -7.47 7.22 -17.88
C ALA A 52 -7.05 6.68 -19.27
N PRO A 53 -6.35 5.54 -19.33
CA PRO A 53 -6.11 4.84 -20.58
C PRO A 53 -7.44 4.37 -21.20
N PRO A 54 -7.45 4.01 -22.50
CA PRO A 54 -8.65 3.53 -23.19
C PRO A 54 -9.35 2.42 -22.39
N THR A 55 -10.68 2.55 -22.18
CA THR A 55 -11.47 1.70 -21.28
C THR A 55 -11.31 0.19 -21.52
N PHE A 56 -11.12 -0.22 -22.78
CA PHE A 56 -10.87 -1.63 -23.12
C PHE A 56 -9.63 -2.19 -22.45
N LEU A 57 -8.51 -1.44 -22.47
CA LEU A 57 -7.27 -1.83 -21.79
C LEU A 57 -7.48 -1.86 -20.28
N SER A 58 -8.27 -0.91 -19.75
CA SER A 58 -8.54 -0.89 -18.32
C SER A 58 -9.27 -2.16 -17.87
N VAL A 59 -10.29 -2.59 -18.62
CA VAL A 59 -11.08 -3.80 -18.30
C VAL A 59 -10.25 -5.08 -18.37
N GLU A 60 -9.34 -5.19 -19.34
CA GLU A 60 -8.42 -6.32 -19.45
C GLU A 60 -7.45 -6.40 -18.25
N LEU A 61 -7.09 -5.24 -17.69
CA LEU A 61 -6.16 -5.13 -16.58
C LEU A 61 -6.82 -5.15 -15.20
N LEU A 62 -8.15 -5.00 -15.11
CA LEU A 62 -8.91 -5.05 -13.85
C LEU A 62 -8.65 -6.30 -12.99
N PRO A 63 -8.53 -7.53 -13.55
CA PRO A 63 -8.27 -8.72 -12.74
C PRO A 63 -6.98 -8.64 -11.90
N PHE A 64 -5.98 -7.87 -12.36
CA PHE A 64 -4.73 -7.69 -11.61
C PHE A 64 -4.91 -6.80 -10.36
N MET A 65 -6.04 -6.09 -10.24
CA MET A 65 -6.41 -5.29 -9.06
C MET A 65 -7.31 -6.03 -8.07
N GLU A 66 -7.61 -7.33 -8.24
CA GLU A 66 -8.62 -8.04 -7.44
C GLU A 66 -8.47 -7.83 -5.93
N LYS A 67 -7.24 -7.94 -5.42
CA LYS A 67 -6.94 -7.75 -4.00
C LYS A 67 -7.29 -6.35 -3.51
N GLU A 68 -6.94 -5.32 -4.27
CA GLU A 68 -7.19 -3.93 -3.87
C GLU A 68 -8.65 -3.54 -4.08
N LEU A 69 -9.32 -4.08 -5.08
CA LEU A 69 -10.77 -3.96 -5.24
C LEU A 69 -11.52 -4.58 -4.06
N ARG A 70 -11.04 -5.70 -3.52
CA ARG A 70 -11.61 -6.32 -2.32
C ARG A 70 -11.44 -5.43 -1.09
N VAL A 71 -10.27 -4.82 -0.91
CA VAL A 71 -10.02 -3.87 0.19
C VAL A 71 -10.89 -2.61 0.03
N LEU A 72 -11.00 -2.08 -1.19
CA LEU A 72 -11.88 -0.96 -1.53
C LEU A 72 -13.34 -1.29 -1.24
N HIS A 73 -13.79 -2.48 -1.61
CA HIS A 73 -15.15 -2.95 -1.37
C HIS A 73 -15.46 -3.03 0.12
N GLN A 74 -14.56 -3.64 0.92
CA GLN A 74 -14.73 -3.68 2.37
C GLN A 74 -14.82 -2.28 2.98
N ARG A 75 -13.91 -1.38 2.58
CA ARG A 75 -13.96 0.02 3.05
C ARG A 75 -15.22 0.76 2.61
N ALA A 76 -15.75 0.43 1.44
CA ALA A 76 -17.00 1.02 0.95
C ALA A 76 -18.23 0.48 1.71
N GLU A 77 -18.18 -0.76 2.22
CA GLU A 77 -19.20 -1.30 3.13
C GLU A 77 -19.12 -0.65 4.53
N ASP A 78 -17.90 -0.38 5.01
CA ASP A 78 -17.69 0.26 6.32
C ASP A 78 -17.96 1.79 6.30
N ALA A 79 -17.85 2.44 5.13
CA ALA A 79 -18.05 3.89 4.99
C ALA A 79 -19.45 4.39 5.37
N PRO A 80 -20.57 3.72 4.98
CA PRO A 80 -21.91 4.04 5.43
C PRO A 80 -22.05 4.15 6.95
N ASP A 81 -21.42 3.26 7.73
CA ASP A 81 -21.50 3.29 9.19
C ASP A 81 -20.83 4.55 9.75
N THR A 82 -19.67 4.92 9.21
CA THR A 82 -18.99 6.17 9.60
C THR A 82 -19.78 7.42 9.18
N LEU A 83 -20.39 7.41 7.99
CA LEU A 83 -21.25 8.51 7.54
C LEU A 83 -22.52 8.61 8.39
N ALA A 84 -23.11 7.48 8.80
CA ALA A 84 -24.26 7.44 9.69
C ALA A 84 -23.92 7.98 11.07
N GLU A 85 -22.75 7.64 11.62
CA GLU A 85 -22.25 8.23 12.88
C GLU A 85 -22.06 9.75 12.77
N MET A 86 -21.43 10.22 11.69
CA MET A 86 -21.25 11.66 11.44
C MET A 86 -22.59 12.39 11.28
N MET A 87 -23.55 11.80 10.55
CA MET A 87 -24.90 12.37 10.40
C MET A 87 -25.70 12.36 11.70
N GLY A 88 -25.48 11.37 12.57
CA GLY A 88 -26.01 11.35 13.94
C GLY A 88 -25.45 12.48 14.81
N ILE A 89 -24.15 12.79 14.69
CA ILE A 89 -23.51 13.93 15.39
C ILE A 89 -23.99 15.28 14.84
N LEU A 90 -24.24 15.37 13.54
CA LEU A 90 -24.76 16.57 12.87
C LEU A 90 -26.25 16.84 13.18
N GLY A 91 -26.90 16.00 13.99
CA GLY A 91 -28.22 16.28 14.55
C GLY A 91 -29.37 16.08 13.56
N VAL A 92 -29.28 15.08 12.68
CA VAL A 92 -30.47 14.61 11.94
C VAL A 92 -31.28 13.71 12.88
N GLU A 93 -31.98 14.32 13.84
CA GLU A 93 -33.21 13.75 14.36
C GLU A 93 -34.34 14.18 13.42
N GLY A 94 -34.69 13.30 12.48
CA GLY A 94 -35.76 13.50 11.49
C GLY A 94 -35.68 12.53 10.31
#